data_AF-A0A967RIA5-F1
#
_entry.id   AF-A0A967RIA5-F1
#
_cell.length_a   1.000
_cell.length_b   1.000
_cell.length_c   1.000
_cell.angle_alpha   90.00
_cell.angle_beta   90.00
_cell.angle_gamma   90.00
#
_symmetry.space_group_name_H-M   'P 1'
#
loop_
_entity.id
_entity.type
_entity.pdbx_description
1 polymer ?
#
loop_
_entity_poly.entity_id
_entity_poly.type
_entity_poly.pdbx_seq_one_letter_code
_entity_poly.pdbx_strand_id
1 'polypeptide(L)'
;MSLQGKVVRSSVTIFYLLIGLEIIIMISPFAAYFYAGYGPLLNTLYAFPVTAWLTGFFLPHAVVSESSVLNFVNGFGRTLFSLGILAFLIGAFQVYSAKFRRKGVVTGILYRWIRHPQYLFLAIAGLGLLLFWPRFFILILYVSMLFVYYLLARHEEQRMLAKHGESYRKYMAHTAMFIPREPGGKIFHFLFGWIRSKKLALGLAY
;
A
#
# COMPACT_ATOMS: atom_id res chain seq x y z
N MET A 1 -25.50 -7.45 20.18
CA MET A 1 -24.34 -6.81 19.52
C MET A 1 -23.15 -6.96 20.45
N SER A 2 -22.16 -7.80 20.12
CA SER A 2 -21.10 -8.22 21.04
C SER A 2 -20.21 -7.04 21.48
N LEU A 3 -19.69 -7.08 22.72
CA LEU A 3 -18.74 -6.08 23.24
C LEU A 3 -17.54 -5.87 22.29
N GLN A 4 -17.07 -6.94 21.66
CA GLN A 4 -16.02 -6.89 20.63
C GLN A 4 -16.42 -6.02 19.43
N GLY A 5 -17.66 -6.14 18.94
CA GLY A 5 -18.14 -5.33 17.82
C GLY A 5 -18.24 -3.83 18.14
N LYS A 6 -18.55 -3.46 19.39
CA LYS A 6 -18.55 -2.06 19.83
C LYS A 6 -17.12 -1.49 19.90
N VAL A 7 -16.18 -2.25 20.47
CA VAL A 7 -14.78 -1.82 20.58
C VAL A 7 -14.14 -1.63 19.20
N VAL A 8 -14.32 -2.60 18.29
CA VAL A 8 -13.78 -2.49 16.91
C VAL A 8 -14.36 -1.26 16.20
N ARG A 9 -15.68 -1.04 16.30
CA ARG A 9 -16.31 0.14 15.69
C ARG A 9 -15.76 1.44 16.26
N SER A 10 -15.61 1.55 17.58
CA SER A 10 -15.04 2.72 18.24
C SER A 10 -13.58 2.95 17.81
N SER A 11 -12.75 1.91 17.75
CA SER A 11 -11.36 2.02 17.28
C SER A 11 -11.28 2.51 15.83
N VAL A 12 -12.13 1.97 14.95
CA VAL A 12 -12.21 2.40 13.55
C VAL A 12 -12.68 3.86 13.44
N THR A 13 -13.67 4.28 14.23
CA THR A 13 -14.13 5.67 14.25
C THR A 13 -13.05 6.63 14.73
N ILE A 14 -12.33 6.29 15.80
CA ILE A 14 -11.21 7.09 16.31
C ILE A 14 -10.11 7.19 15.24
N PHE A 15 -9.79 6.09 14.56
CA PHE A 15 -8.80 6.07 13.48
C PHE A 15 -9.18 7.00 12.33
N TYR A 16 -10.44 6.96 11.86
CA TYR A 16 -10.92 7.88 10.82
C TYR A 16 -10.97 9.34 11.29
N LEU A 17 -11.31 9.59 12.55
CA LEU A 17 -11.26 10.93 13.13
C LEU A 17 -9.83 11.48 13.17
N LEU A 18 -8.84 10.66 13.56
CA LEU A 18 -7.43 11.05 13.58
C LEU A 18 -6.93 11.39 12.17
N ILE A 19 -7.29 10.57 11.17
CA ILE A 19 -6.95 10.84 9.76
C ILE A 19 -7.60 12.15 9.28
N GLY A 20 -8.91 12.30 9.53
CA GLY A 20 -9.65 13.51 9.13
C GLY A 20 -9.09 14.76 9.79
N LEU A 21 -8.77 14.69 11.08
CA LEU A 21 -8.16 15.77 11.84
C LEU A 21 -6.78 16.16 11.29
N GLU A 22 -5.92 15.18 10.96
CA GLU A 22 -4.62 15.46 10.36
C GLU A 22 -4.77 16.20 9.03
N ILE A 23 -5.65 15.72 8.15
CA ILE A 23 -5.92 16.35 6.85
C ILE A 23 -6.44 17.78 7.03
N ILE A 24 -7.40 17.98 7.95
CA ILE A 24 -7.97 19.29 8.24
C ILE A 24 -6.91 20.24 8.79
N ILE A 25 -6.13 19.83 9.79
CA ILE A 25 -5.06 20.66 10.38
C ILE A 25 -4.08 21.09 9.29
N MET A 26 -3.72 20.19 8.37
CA MET A 26 -2.71 20.46 7.34
C MET A 26 -3.18 21.30 6.15
N ILE A 27 -4.45 21.20 5.75
CA ILE A 27 -5.01 22.04 4.67
C ILE A 27 -5.45 23.41 5.22
N SER A 28 -5.75 23.49 6.51
CA SER A 28 -6.18 24.72 7.17
C SER A 28 -5.02 25.67 7.51
N PRO A 29 -5.31 26.98 7.73
CA PRO A 29 -4.32 27.92 8.27
C PRO A 29 -3.80 27.56 9.67
N PHE A 30 -4.43 26.60 10.38
CA PHE A 30 -3.91 26.08 11.65
C PHE A 30 -2.57 25.35 11.50
N ALA A 31 -2.24 24.88 10.29
CA ALA A 31 -0.92 24.35 9.99
C ALA A 31 0.18 25.35 10.39
N ALA A 32 -0.01 26.65 10.11
CA ALA A 32 0.96 27.69 10.45
C ALA A 32 1.16 27.81 11.98
N TYR A 33 0.08 27.78 12.76
CA TYR A 33 0.16 27.81 14.23
C TYR A 33 0.81 26.54 14.81
N PHE A 34 0.46 25.37 14.26
CA PHE A 34 1.08 24.10 14.64
C PHE A 34 2.59 24.16 14.39
N TYR A 35 3.02 24.57 13.19
CA TYR A 35 4.43 24.69 12.86
C TYR A 35 5.14 25.83 13.58
N ALA A 36 4.47 26.91 13.95
CA ALA A 36 5.07 27.97 14.77
C ALA A 36 5.39 27.47 16.20
N GLY A 37 4.52 26.65 16.79
CA GLY A 37 4.72 26.09 18.13
C GLY A 37 5.75 24.97 18.17
N TYR A 38 5.69 24.02 17.22
CA TYR A 38 6.60 22.86 17.18
C TYR A 38 7.89 23.13 16.41
N GLY A 39 7.94 24.19 15.59
CA GLY A 39 9.07 24.53 14.72
C GLY A 39 10.43 24.55 15.42
N PRO A 40 10.59 25.18 16.60
CA PRO A 40 11.86 25.15 17.32
C PRO A 40 12.33 23.74 17.66
N LEU A 41 11.45 22.89 18.20
CA LEU A 41 11.75 21.49 18.51
C LEU A 41 12.12 20.71 17.25
N LEU A 42 11.33 20.90 16.17
CA LEU A 42 11.55 20.20 14.91
C LEU A 42 12.86 20.63 14.23
N ASN A 43 13.23 21.90 14.33
CA ASN A 43 14.52 22.42 13.88
C ASN A 43 15.68 21.85 14.69
N THR A 44 15.55 21.69 16.00
CA THR A 44 16.59 21.03 16.80
C THR A 44 16.78 19.56 16.38
N LEU A 45 15.69 18.83 16.12
CA LEU A 45 15.75 17.45 15.63
C LEU A 45 16.28 17.36 14.19
N TYR A 46 16.02 18.37 13.36
CA TYR A 46 16.57 18.44 12.00
C TYR A 46 18.07 18.75 11.99
N ALA A 47 18.58 19.51 12.96
CA ALA A 47 20.00 19.86 13.04
C ALA A 47 20.91 18.64 13.32
N PHE A 48 20.39 17.59 13.94
CA PHE A 48 21.15 16.36 14.17
C PHE A 48 20.97 15.36 13.00
N PRO A 49 22.05 14.90 12.35
CA PRO A 49 21.98 13.99 11.20
C PRO A 49 21.21 12.68 11.48
N VAL A 50 21.28 12.20 12.73
CA VAL A 50 20.64 10.96 13.20
C VAL A 50 19.13 11.11 13.39
N THR A 51 18.60 12.32 13.54
CA THR A 51 17.16 12.57 13.71
C THR A 51 16.53 13.38 12.57
N ALA A 52 17.36 13.94 11.67
CA ALA A 52 16.91 14.67 10.50
C ALA A 52 16.02 13.86 9.56
N TRP A 53 16.22 12.54 9.47
CA TRP A 53 15.35 11.66 8.70
C TRP A 53 13.94 11.57 9.30
N LEU A 54 13.78 11.67 10.62
CA LEU A 54 12.47 11.58 11.28
C LEU A 54 11.63 12.81 10.93
N THR A 55 12.22 14.01 11.01
CA THR A 55 11.53 15.26 10.69
C THR A 55 11.33 15.43 9.19
N GLY A 56 12.32 15.06 8.37
CA GLY A 56 12.23 15.12 6.92
C GLY A 56 11.27 14.09 6.31
N PHE A 57 11.13 12.90 6.93
CA PHE A 57 10.27 11.84 6.46
C PHE A 57 8.88 11.82 7.14
N PHE A 58 8.68 12.22 8.39
CA PHE A 58 7.34 12.04 9.00
C PHE A 58 6.58 13.34 9.25
N LEU A 59 7.29 14.46 9.30
CA LEU A 59 6.72 15.78 9.58
C LEU A 59 7.21 16.77 8.53
N PRO A 60 6.88 16.54 7.23
CA PRO A 60 7.31 17.45 6.18
C PRO A 60 6.72 18.83 6.46
N HIS A 61 7.59 19.72 6.94
CA HIS A 61 7.35 21.14 6.90
C HIS A 61 7.27 21.51 5.42
N ALA A 62 6.58 22.58 5.06
CA ALA A 62 6.72 23.20 3.74
C ALA A 62 8.13 23.82 3.54
N VAL A 63 9.17 23.24 4.14
CA VAL A 63 10.56 23.66 4.09
C VAL A 63 11.23 22.78 3.08
N VAL A 64 11.70 23.41 2.00
CA VAL A 64 12.56 22.81 0.99
C VAL A 64 13.78 22.25 1.72
N SER A 65 13.89 20.92 1.81
CA SER A 65 15.02 20.28 2.47
C SER A 65 16.32 20.63 1.75
N GLU A 66 17.30 21.22 2.44
CA GLU A 66 18.62 21.52 1.84
C GLU A 66 19.45 20.24 1.57
N SER A 67 19.08 19.11 2.16
CA SER A 67 19.80 17.85 1.98
C SER A 67 19.54 17.24 0.60
N SER A 68 20.62 16.97 -0.14
CA SER A 68 20.54 16.34 -1.47
C SER A 68 19.89 14.95 -1.43
N VAL A 69 20.05 14.20 -0.34
CA VAL A 69 19.49 12.85 -0.17
C VAL A 69 17.96 12.88 -0.06
N LEU A 70 17.38 13.76 0.77
CA LEU A 70 15.91 13.84 0.89
C LEU A 70 15.27 14.35 -0.41
N ASN A 71 15.92 15.28 -1.12
CA ASN A 71 15.44 15.74 -2.41
C ASN A 71 15.47 14.63 -3.47
N PHE A 72 16.53 13.81 -3.48
CA PHE A 72 16.60 12.62 -4.34
C PHE A 72 15.49 11.62 -4.01
N VAL A 73 15.28 11.29 -2.73
CA VAL A 73 14.22 10.38 -2.28
C VAL A 73 12.84 10.91 -2.67
N ASN A 74 12.60 12.22 -2.49
CA ASN A 74 11.33 12.85 -2.86
C ASN A 74 11.08 12.77 -4.38
N GLY A 75 12.08 13.13 -5.19
CA GLY A 75 12.02 13.05 -6.66
C GLY A 75 11.82 11.60 -7.14
N PHE A 76 12.54 10.66 -6.55
CA PHE A 76 12.36 9.23 -6.80
C PHE A 76 10.95 8.76 -6.43
N GLY A 77 10.42 9.20 -5.28
CA GLY A 77 9.04 8.90 -4.87
C GLY A 77 8.00 9.39 -5.88
N ARG A 78 8.14 10.62 -6.38
CA ARG A 78 7.22 11.19 -7.39
C ARG A 78 7.25 10.40 -8.69
N THR A 79 8.44 10.10 -9.19
CA THR A 79 8.60 9.31 -10.42
C THR A 79 8.01 7.91 -10.26
N LEU A 80 8.26 7.24 -9.13
CA LEU A 80 7.71 5.93 -8.83
C LEU A 80 6.18 5.95 -8.73
N PHE A 81 5.60 6.98 -8.11
CA PHE A 81 4.15 7.17 -8.03
C PHE A 81 3.53 7.30 -9.43
N SER A 82 4.06 8.21 -10.25
CA SER A 82 3.56 8.44 -11.61
C SER A 82 3.68 7.19 -12.49
N LEU A 83 4.82 6.49 -12.43
CA LEU A 83 5.04 5.25 -13.17
C LEU A 83 4.09 4.13 -12.70
N GLY A 84 3.88 3.99 -11.40
CA GLY A 84 2.96 3.00 -10.83
C GLY A 84 1.52 3.24 -11.29
N ILE A 85 1.04 4.49 -11.25
CA ILE A 85 -0.30 4.84 -11.74
C ILE A 85 -0.42 4.62 -13.25
N LEU A 86 0.57 5.03 -14.04
CA LEU A 86 0.56 4.82 -15.48
C LEU A 86 0.50 3.33 -15.84
N ALA A 87 1.34 2.51 -15.19
CA ALA A 87 1.35 1.06 -15.39
C ALA A 87 0.01 0.41 -14.99
N PHE A 88 -0.59 0.87 -13.89
CA PHE A 88 -1.94 0.45 -13.47
C PHE A 88 -2.99 0.77 -14.55
N LEU A 89 -2.99 1.99 -15.09
CA LEU A 89 -3.93 2.41 -16.13
C LEU A 89 -3.75 1.60 -17.42
N ILE A 90 -2.51 1.35 -17.84
CA ILE A 90 -2.20 0.51 -19.01
C ILE A 90 -2.71 -0.92 -18.78
N GLY A 91 -2.44 -1.50 -17.61
CA GLY A 91 -2.91 -2.84 -17.24
C GLY A 91 -4.44 -2.94 -17.16
N ALA A 92 -5.11 -1.91 -16.62
CA ALA A 92 -6.55 -1.82 -16.60
C ALA A 92 -7.12 -1.74 -18.02
N PHE A 93 -6.58 -0.84 -18.86
CA PHE A 93 -7.00 -0.72 -20.25
C PHE A 93 -6.85 -2.04 -21.02
N GLN A 94 -5.75 -2.77 -20.84
CA GLN A 94 -5.55 -4.07 -21.47
C GLN A 94 -6.64 -5.09 -21.08
N VAL A 95 -7.00 -5.17 -19.80
CA VAL A 95 -8.02 -6.09 -19.28
C VAL A 95 -9.42 -5.70 -19.78
N TYR A 96 -9.78 -4.42 -19.65
CA TYR A 96 -11.09 -3.92 -20.06
C TYR A 96 -11.29 -4.02 -21.57
N SER A 97 -10.25 -3.70 -22.37
CA SER A 97 -10.27 -3.84 -23.82
C SER A 97 -10.44 -5.29 -24.27
N ALA A 98 -9.74 -6.24 -23.62
CA ALA A 98 -9.89 -7.67 -23.90
C ALA A 98 -11.30 -8.19 -23.56
N LYS A 99 -11.86 -7.74 -22.43
CA LYS A 99 -13.23 -8.04 -22.02
C LYS A 99 -14.26 -7.49 -23.00
N PHE A 100 -14.07 -6.25 -23.47
CA PHE A 100 -14.96 -5.60 -24.42
C PHE A 100 -14.94 -6.29 -25.80
N ARG A 101 -13.77 -6.77 -26.24
CA ARG A 101 -13.60 -7.51 -27.50
C ARG A 101 -14.05 -8.98 -27.44
N ARG A 102 -14.70 -9.42 -26.36
CA ARG A 102 -15.14 -10.82 -26.10
C ARG A 102 -14.06 -11.89 -26.31
N LYS A 103 -12.77 -11.52 -26.23
CA LYS A 103 -11.65 -12.45 -26.38
C LYS A 103 -11.34 -13.12 -25.05
N GLY A 104 -12.22 -14.01 -24.57
CA GLY A 104 -11.95 -14.97 -23.50
C GLY A 104 -11.10 -14.49 -22.31
N VAL A 105 -10.36 -15.42 -21.69
CA VAL A 105 -9.48 -15.14 -20.53
C VAL A 105 -8.29 -14.29 -20.98
N VAL A 106 -8.02 -13.19 -20.27
CA VAL A 106 -6.98 -12.21 -20.63
C VAL A 106 -5.58 -12.79 -20.36
N THR A 107 -5.00 -13.49 -21.34
CA THR A 107 -3.59 -13.91 -21.34
C THR A 107 -2.70 -12.81 -21.91
N GLY A 108 -2.74 -11.62 -21.32
CA GLY A 108 -1.84 -10.52 -21.69
C GLY A 108 -0.38 -10.82 -21.34
N ILE A 109 0.57 -10.11 -21.95
CA ILE A 109 2.02 -10.28 -21.69
C ILE A 109 2.34 -10.13 -20.21
N LEU A 110 1.68 -9.21 -19.49
CA LEU A 110 1.87 -9.01 -18.04
C LEU A 110 1.41 -10.24 -17.22
N TYR A 111 0.28 -10.84 -17.60
CA TYR A 111 -0.27 -12.04 -16.97
C TYR A 111 0.57 -13.30 -17.23
N ARG A 112 1.52 -13.27 -18.17
CA ARG A 112 2.48 -14.36 -18.37
C ARG A 112 3.54 -14.43 -17.27
N TRP A 113 3.86 -13.30 -16.65
CA TRP A 113 4.93 -13.20 -15.65
C TRP A 113 4.40 -13.04 -14.24
N ILE A 114 3.30 -12.29 -14.08
CA ILE A 114 2.73 -11.91 -12.79
C ILE A 114 1.23 -12.19 -12.80
N ARG A 115 0.73 -12.92 -11.81
CA ARG A 115 -0.70 -13.29 -11.70
C ARG A 115 -1.59 -12.06 -11.41
N HIS A 116 -1.09 -11.12 -10.61
CA HIS A 116 -1.83 -9.91 -10.23
C HIS A 116 -1.03 -8.61 -10.48
N PRO A 117 -0.80 -8.23 -11.76
CA PRO A 117 0.01 -7.06 -12.11
C PRO A 117 -0.62 -5.74 -11.62
N GLN A 118 -1.96 -5.65 -11.59
CA GLN A 118 -2.66 -4.45 -11.14
C GLN A 118 -2.38 -4.12 -9.66
N TYR A 119 -2.46 -5.12 -8.78
CA TYR A 119 -2.13 -4.95 -7.36
C TYR A 119 -0.66 -4.59 -7.16
N LEU A 120 0.25 -5.13 -8.00
CA LEU A 120 1.67 -4.76 -7.95
C LEU A 120 1.89 -3.30 -8.33
N PHE A 121 1.30 -2.83 -9.43
CA PHE A 121 1.44 -1.44 -9.87
C PHE A 121 0.87 -0.44 -8.86
N LEU A 122 -0.23 -0.82 -8.20
CA LEU A 122 -0.83 -0.01 -7.15
C LEU A 122 0.02 -0.03 -5.85
N ALA A 123 0.69 -1.15 -5.55
CA ALA A 123 1.70 -1.23 -4.49
C ALA A 123 2.95 -0.38 -4.80
N ILE A 124 3.38 -0.31 -6.06
CA ILE A 124 4.47 0.57 -6.49
C ILE A 124 4.05 2.04 -6.38
N ALA A 125 2.84 2.37 -6.82
CA ALA A 125 2.28 3.71 -6.67
C ALA A 125 2.18 4.10 -5.18
N GLY A 126 1.63 3.23 -4.33
CA GLY A 126 1.56 3.47 -2.89
C GLY A 126 2.92 3.67 -2.23
N LEU A 127 3.95 2.94 -2.67
CA LEU A 127 5.34 3.16 -2.22
C LEU A 127 5.87 4.52 -2.65
N GLY A 128 5.63 4.91 -3.92
CA GLY A 128 5.98 6.24 -4.42
C GLY A 128 5.31 7.35 -3.61
N LEU A 129 4.01 7.20 -3.31
CA LEU A 129 3.25 8.10 -2.45
C LEU A 129 3.85 8.21 -1.05
N LEU A 130 4.20 7.07 -0.45
CA LEU A 130 4.87 7.03 0.84
C LEU A 130 6.24 7.71 0.80
N LEU A 131 6.99 7.65 -0.30
CA LEU A 131 8.32 8.28 -0.39
C LEU A 131 8.26 9.79 -0.67
N PHE A 132 7.33 10.25 -1.52
CA PHE A 132 7.21 11.68 -1.82
C PHE A 132 6.39 12.44 -0.78
N TRP A 133 5.42 11.78 -0.15
CA TRP A 133 4.61 12.33 0.92
C TRP A 133 4.62 11.42 2.15
N PRO A 134 5.78 11.30 2.79
CA PRO A 134 5.95 10.36 3.88
C PRO A 134 5.19 10.85 5.12
N ARG A 135 4.20 10.07 5.56
CA ARG A 135 3.33 10.38 6.70
C ARG A 135 2.92 9.10 7.41
N PHE A 136 2.72 9.16 8.72
CA PHE A 136 2.33 8.00 9.52
C PHE A 136 1.03 7.35 9.01
N PHE A 137 0.03 8.15 8.67
CA PHE A 137 -1.23 7.58 8.15
C PHE A 137 -1.05 6.94 6.77
N ILE A 138 -0.21 7.52 5.89
CA ILE A 138 0.09 6.95 4.57
C ILE A 138 0.83 5.62 4.74
N LEU A 139 1.76 5.53 5.69
CA LEU A 139 2.44 4.28 6.04
C LEU A 139 1.43 3.22 6.51
N ILE A 140 0.53 3.56 7.43
CA ILE A 140 -0.49 2.63 7.93
C ILE A 140 -1.42 2.17 6.80
N LEU A 141 -1.89 3.11 5.98
CA LEU A 141 -2.71 2.81 4.79
C LEU A 141 -1.97 1.90 3.83
N TYR A 142 -0.70 2.18 3.55
CA TYR A 142 0.13 1.40 2.65
C TYR A 142 0.31 -0.04 3.14
N VAL A 143 0.70 -0.22 4.40
CA VAL A 143 0.87 -1.55 5.01
C VAL A 143 -0.46 -2.32 5.02
N SER A 144 -1.55 -1.65 5.39
CA SER A 144 -2.90 -2.24 5.38
C SER A 144 -3.34 -2.64 3.98
N MET A 145 -3.08 -1.79 2.98
CA MET A 145 -3.38 -2.03 1.58
C MET A 145 -2.63 -3.26 1.06
N LEU A 146 -1.32 -3.39 1.35
CA LEU A 146 -0.52 -4.56 0.96
C LEU A 146 -1.11 -5.85 1.53
N PHE A 147 -1.56 -5.81 2.79
CA PHE A 147 -2.18 -6.96 3.45
C PHE A 147 -3.51 -7.35 2.78
N VAL A 148 -4.40 -6.37 2.58
CA VAL A 148 -5.69 -6.58 1.92
C VAL A 148 -5.51 -7.11 0.49
N TYR A 149 -4.55 -6.58 -0.28
CA TYR A 149 -4.30 -7.05 -1.65
C TYR A 149 -3.75 -8.47 -1.71
N TYR A 150 -2.88 -8.83 -0.77
CA TYR A 150 -2.41 -10.21 -0.66
C TYR A 150 -3.57 -11.18 -0.41
N LEU A 151 -4.49 -10.83 0.49
CA LEU A 151 -5.65 -11.65 0.82
C LEU A 151 -6.63 -11.74 -0.35
N LEU A 152 -6.90 -10.62 -1.02
CA LEU A 152 -7.80 -10.56 -2.15
C LEU A 152 -7.27 -11.41 -3.31
N ALA A 153 -5.97 -11.32 -3.60
CA ALA A 153 -5.31 -12.15 -4.59
C ALA A 153 -5.37 -13.65 -4.24
N ARG A 154 -5.12 -14.04 -2.98
CA ARG A 154 -5.30 -15.42 -2.51
C ARG A 154 -6.72 -15.94 -2.73
N HIS A 155 -7.73 -15.09 -2.50
CA HIS A 155 -9.13 -15.45 -2.69
C HIS A 155 -9.48 -15.61 -4.17
N GLU A 156 -8.96 -14.73 -5.03
CA GLU A 156 -9.10 -14.85 -6.48
C GLU A 156 -8.46 -16.15 -6.99
N GLU A 157 -7.25 -16.48 -6.54
CA GLU A 157 -6.57 -17.73 -6.88
C GLU A 157 -7.38 -18.97 -6.47
N GLN A 158 -7.98 -18.96 -5.28
CA GLN A 158 -8.84 -20.06 -4.82
C GLN A 158 -10.09 -20.24 -5.71
N ARG A 159 -10.72 -19.13 -6.10
CA ARG A 159 -11.87 -19.16 -7.03
C ARG A 159 -11.46 -19.67 -8.41
N MET A 160 -10.28 -19.29 -8.89
CA MET A 160 -9.76 -19.73 -10.18
C MET A 160 -9.36 -21.21 -10.15
N LEU A 161 -8.77 -21.70 -9.06
CA LEU A 161 -8.53 -23.13 -8.84
C LEU A 161 -9.84 -23.92 -8.81
N ALA A 162 -10.89 -23.40 -8.17
CA ALA A 162 -12.20 -24.08 -8.14
C ALA A 162 -12.86 -24.14 -9.52
N LYS A 163 -12.67 -23.13 -10.38
CA LYS A 163 -13.27 -23.06 -11.73
C LYS A 163 -12.46 -23.81 -12.81
N HIS A 164 -11.13 -23.74 -12.75
CA HIS A 164 -10.24 -24.19 -13.83
C HIS A 164 -9.29 -25.33 -13.42
N GLY A 165 -9.29 -25.72 -12.14
CA GLY A 165 -8.60 -26.91 -11.63
C GLY A 165 -7.12 -27.00 -12.03
N GLU A 166 -6.77 -28.12 -12.67
CA GLU A 166 -5.41 -28.47 -13.12
C GLU A 166 -4.81 -27.45 -14.09
N SER A 167 -5.61 -26.86 -14.99
CA SER A 167 -5.13 -25.86 -15.95
C SER A 167 -4.55 -24.63 -15.23
N TYR A 168 -5.25 -24.16 -14.20
CA TYR A 168 -4.79 -23.03 -13.40
C TYR A 168 -3.62 -23.41 -12.48
N ARG A 169 -3.59 -24.63 -11.93
CA ARG A 169 -2.46 -25.12 -11.15
C ARG A 169 -1.16 -25.14 -11.97
N LYS A 170 -1.20 -25.59 -13.22
CA LYS A 170 -0.05 -25.55 -14.13
C LYS A 170 0.39 -24.10 -14.43
N TYR A 171 -0.56 -23.19 -14.60
CA TYR A 171 -0.26 -21.76 -14.77
C TYR A 171 0.40 -21.15 -13.52
N MET A 172 -0.09 -21.47 -12.31
CA MET A 172 0.50 -21.00 -11.04
C MET A 172 1.94 -21.48 -10.85
N ALA A 173 2.29 -22.67 -11.32
CA ALA A 173 3.64 -23.22 -11.20
C ALA A 173 4.69 -22.42 -11.98
N HIS A 174 4.29 -21.70 -13.04
CA HIS A 174 5.19 -20.97 -13.93
C HIS A 174 5.09 -19.45 -13.79
N THR A 175 4.16 -18.95 -12.96
CA THR A 175 3.84 -17.51 -12.87
C THR A 175 3.91 -17.04 -11.43
N ALA A 176 4.64 -15.94 -11.17
CA ALA A 176 4.76 -15.38 -9.83
C ALA A 176 3.48 -14.66 -9.38
N MET A 177 3.17 -14.68 -8.07
CA MET A 177 2.01 -13.95 -7.53
C MET A 177 2.13 -12.43 -7.74
N PHE A 178 3.24 -11.85 -7.27
CA PHE A 178 3.56 -10.42 -7.37
C PHE A 178 5.02 -10.17 -7.74
N ILE A 179 5.96 -10.80 -7.01
CA ILE A 179 7.41 -10.70 -7.21
C ILE A 179 7.97 -12.13 -7.29
N PRO A 180 9.00 -12.40 -8.12
CA PRO A 180 9.68 -13.69 -8.13
C PRO A 180 10.10 -14.12 -6.70
N ARG A 181 9.98 -15.41 -6.38
CA ARG A 181 10.25 -16.02 -5.05
C ARG A 181 9.20 -15.81 -3.94
N GLU A 182 8.01 -15.30 -4.26
CA GLU A 182 6.87 -15.15 -3.33
C GLU A 182 7.22 -14.56 -1.93
N PRO A 183 7.90 -13.41 -1.83
CA PRO A 183 8.26 -12.81 -0.54
C PRO A 183 7.02 -12.54 0.35
N GLY A 184 5.89 -12.16 -0.24
CA GLY A 184 4.62 -11.96 0.48
C GLY A 184 4.08 -13.22 1.17
N GLY A 185 4.28 -14.41 0.58
CA GLY A 185 3.90 -15.68 1.20
C GLY A 185 4.74 -15.99 2.45
N LYS A 186 6.04 -15.64 2.41
CA LYS A 186 6.94 -15.79 3.56
C LYS A 186 6.61 -14.79 4.68
N ILE A 187 6.33 -13.53 4.33
CA ILE A 187 5.93 -12.50 5.30
C ILE A 187 4.57 -12.85 5.94
N PHE A 188 3.61 -13.32 5.15
CA PHE A 188 2.32 -13.77 5.68
C PHE A 188 2.47 -14.98 6.61
N HIS A 189 3.29 -15.97 6.24
CA HIS A 189 3.58 -17.10 7.11
C HIS A 189 4.34 -16.67 8.38
N PHE A 190 5.22 -15.68 8.29
CA PHE A 190 5.90 -15.14 9.46
C PHE A 190 4.93 -14.41 10.41
N LEU A 191 4.04 -13.56 9.88
CA LEU A 191 3.10 -12.76 10.67
C LEU A 191 1.87 -13.55 11.16
N PHE A 192 1.40 -14.52 10.38
CA PHE A 192 0.13 -15.21 10.62
C PHE A 192 0.25 -16.74 10.60
N GLY A 193 1.44 -17.31 10.39
CA GLY A 193 1.66 -18.76 10.41
C GLY A 193 1.45 -19.39 11.80
N TRP A 194 1.45 -18.58 12.87
CA TRP A 194 1.05 -19.05 14.20
C TRP A 194 -0.47 -19.23 14.34
N ILE A 195 -1.28 -18.64 13.46
CA ILE A 195 -2.74 -18.73 13.52
C ILE A 195 -3.17 -20.06 12.89
N ARG A 196 -3.37 -21.06 13.77
CA ARG A 196 -3.67 -22.47 13.45
C ARG A 196 -4.97 -22.69 12.65
N SER A 197 -5.81 -21.67 12.48
CA SER A 197 -7.10 -21.73 11.80
C SER A 197 -7.15 -20.78 10.60
N LYS A 198 -7.10 -21.35 9.38
CA LYS A 198 -7.30 -20.60 8.12
C LYS A 198 -8.63 -19.84 8.10
N LYS A 199 -9.67 -20.36 8.77
CA LYS A 199 -10.99 -19.71 8.87
C LYS A 199 -10.98 -18.49 9.79
N LEU A 200 -10.21 -18.49 10.88
CA LEU A 200 -10.07 -17.32 11.76
C LEU A 200 -9.18 -16.24 11.14
N ALA A 201 -8.12 -16.62 10.42
CA ALA A 201 -7.29 -15.68 9.66
C ALA A 201 -8.09 -15.00 8.53
N LEU A 202 -8.98 -15.74 7.85
CA LEU A 202 -9.91 -15.18 6.86
C LEU A 202 -11.01 -14.34 7.51
N GLY A 203 -11.58 -14.78 8.64
CA GLY A 203 -12.66 -14.07 9.33
C GLY A 203 -12.24 -12.82 10.09
N LEU A 204 -10.97 -12.66 10.44
CA LEU A 204 -10.42 -11.40 10.98
C LEU A 204 -10.08 -10.37 9.89
N ALA A 205 -10.00 -10.83 8.64
CA ALA A 205 -9.73 -9.98 7.49
C ALA A 205 -10.98 -9.63 6.66
N TYR A 206 -12.13 -10.18 7.04
CA TYR A 206 -13.47 -9.84 6.56
C TYR A 206 -14.19 -9.01 7.63
#